data_AF-A0A7I0K825-F1
#
_entry.id   AF-A0A7I0K825-F1
#
_cell.length_a   1.000
_cell.length_b   1.000
_cell.length_c   1.000
_cell.angle_alpha   90.00
_cell.angle_beta   90.00
_cell.angle_gamma   90.00
#
_symmetry.space_group_name_H-M   'P 1'
#
loop_
_entity.id
_entity.type
_entity.pdbx_description
1 polymer ?
#
loop_
_entity_poly.entity_id
_entity_poly.type
_entity_poly.pdbx_seq_one_letter_code
_entity_poly.pdbx_strand_id
1 'polypeptide(L)'
;MTSLPAHTPYDGSSKLFTIGLKPLDPANWIEVDGHLLPYLAEKRRLYAEIPERVFVEEDGTRAAQQEVLELLGAYLPERFPDIHRRGDAGVEVMGVTGRPTIPSNLAAAPLVAASLLVQEDLILMRRDDSGWRLAAGSLCFPSSWALTEKFGKPLQQIHEPVPGFGPGTRPADLINRMFDGLQGQAVERYNWSIQSGDALYHPLSNVERIDRATSRPTRFPDGDVKAHAFIRVERQTLRKLPASRDILFTIRIHLDPLAVLARHPDRATLAASFAAQLEALDIAQLDYKGLTSDRDRLIAVLNHMAKDA
;
A
#
# COMPACT_ATOMS: atom_id res chain seq x y z
N MET A 1 7.96 -1.43 -22.38
CA MET A 1 7.53 -2.83 -22.17
C MET A 1 7.72 -3.11 -20.70
N THR A 2 6.67 -3.36 -19.93
CA THR A 2 6.84 -3.73 -18.52
C THR A 2 7.69 -4.99 -18.43
N SER A 3 8.74 -4.89 -17.64
CA SER A 3 9.46 -6.00 -17.04
C SER A 3 8.49 -6.87 -16.24
N LEU A 4 8.89 -8.11 -15.95
CA LEU A 4 8.14 -9.02 -15.08
C LEU A 4 7.65 -8.33 -13.78
N PRO A 5 6.59 -8.83 -13.12
CA PRO A 5 6.14 -8.29 -11.84
C PRO A 5 7.31 -8.17 -10.87
N ALA A 6 7.42 -7.02 -10.19
CA ALA A 6 8.51 -6.79 -9.24
C ALA A 6 8.43 -7.73 -8.03
N HIS A 7 7.20 -8.04 -7.61
CA HIS A 7 6.91 -8.92 -6.48
C HIS A 7 5.75 -9.87 -6.79
N THR A 8 5.90 -11.11 -6.37
CA THR A 8 4.93 -12.20 -6.64
C THR A 8 4.43 -12.86 -5.36
N PRO A 9 3.92 -12.15 -4.33
CA PRO A 9 3.52 -12.77 -3.05
C PRO A 9 2.42 -13.86 -3.18
N TYR A 10 1.75 -13.91 -4.34
CA TYR A 10 0.79 -14.93 -4.74
C TYR A 10 1.45 -16.25 -5.24
N ASP A 11 2.78 -16.34 -5.25
CA ASP A 11 3.58 -17.55 -5.53
C ASP A 11 3.57 -18.60 -4.41
N GLY A 12 2.92 -18.29 -3.27
CA GLY A 12 2.81 -19.17 -2.10
C GLY A 12 3.72 -18.75 -0.95
N SER A 13 4.66 -17.83 -1.18
CA SER A 13 5.53 -17.27 -0.13
C SER A 13 4.78 -16.43 0.91
N SER A 14 3.64 -15.85 0.53
CA SER A 14 2.79 -15.05 1.41
C SER A 14 1.39 -15.64 1.53
N LYS A 15 0.89 -15.78 2.76
CA LYS A 15 -0.48 -16.21 3.04
C LYS A 15 -1.36 -15.03 3.43
N LEU A 16 -2.44 -14.80 2.69
CA LEU A 16 -3.43 -13.77 3.00
C LEU A 16 -4.06 -13.99 4.38
N PHE A 17 -4.51 -12.90 5.01
CA PHE A 17 -5.15 -12.91 6.33
C PHE A 17 -4.31 -13.55 7.44
N THR A 18 -2.98 -13.45 7.34
CA THR A 18 -2.04 -13.78 8.41
C THR A 18 -1.08 -12.63 8.66
N ILE A 19 -0.45 -12.61 9.84
CA ILE A 19 0.59 -11.63 10.19
C ILE A 19 1.93 -12.18 9.67
N GLY A 20 2.18 -11.99 8.38
CA GLY A 20 3.36 -12.50 7.66
C GLY A 20 4.51 -11.50 7.61
N LEU A 21 4.95 -11.01 8.77
CA LEU A 21 6.04 -10.04 8.84
C LEU A 21 7.39 -10.72 8.88
N LYS A 22 8.34 -10.15 8.13
CA LYS A 22 9.73 -10.56 8.11
C LYS A 22 10.64 -9.35 8.38
N PRO A 23 11.85 -9.56 8.92
CA PRO A 23 12.83 -8.49 9.07
C PRO A 23 13.09 -7.78 7.74
N LEU A 24 13.22 -6.46 7.78
CA LEU A 24 13.59 -5.65 6.64
C LEU A 24 15.05 -5.22 6.76
N ASP A 25 15.85 -5.51 5.73
CA ASP A 25 17.16 -4.91 5.57
C ASP A 25 17.01 -3.39 5.39
N PRO A 26 17.64 -2.56 6.24
CA PRO A 26 17.60 -1.10 6.10
C PRO A 26 17.99 -0.60 4.71
N ALA A 27 18.88 -1.29 3.98
CA ALA A 27 19.29 -0.94 2.62
C ALA A 27 18.16 -1.09 1.58
N ASN A 28 17.07 -1.77 1.94
CA ASN A 28 15.89 -2.00 1.11
C ASN A 28 14.66 -1.27 1.66
N TRP A 29 14.84 -0.23 2.49
CA TRP A 29 13.71 0.46 3.13
C TRP A 29 12.69 0.98 2.10
N ILE A 30 13.15 1.76 1.12
CA ILE A 30 12.33 2.33 0.05
C ILE A 30 12.69 1.69 -1.29
N GLU A 31 11.67 1.41 -2.11
CA GLU A 31 11.83 0.90 -3.47
C GLU A 31 11.53 2.01 -4.49
N VAL A 32 12.46 2.22 -5.41
CA VAL A 32 12.32 3.16 -6.52
C VAL A 32 12.49 2.40 -7.83
N ASP A 33 11.53 2.57 -8.73
CA ASP A 33 11.55 1.96 -10.06
C ASP A 33 11.36 3.00 -11.17
N GLY A 34 11.33 2.51 -12.42
CA GLY A 34 11.17 3.36 -13.61
C GLY A 34 9.84 4.12 -13.70
N HIS A 35 8.88 3.85 -12.81
CA HIS A 35 7.59 4.54 -12.74
C HIS A 35 7.55 5.65 -11.68
N LEU A 36 8.67 6.00 -11.05
CA LEU A 36 8.74 7.07 -10.06
C LEU A 36 8.06 8.36 -10.54
N LEU A 37 8.41 8.86 -11.73
CA LEU A 37 7.90 10.14 -12.22
C LEU A 37 6.36 10.14 -12.43
N PRO A 38 5.76 9.13 -13.10
CA PRO A 38 4.30 8.99 -13.13
C PRO A 38 3.62 8.94 -11.76
N TYR A 39 4.21 8.21 -10.80
CA TYR A 39 3.65 8.11 -9.44
C TYR A 39 3.68 9.46 -8.73
N LEU A 40 4.80 10.18 -8.80
CA LEU A 40 4.91 11.52 -8.22
C LEU A 40 3.96 12.52 -8.90
N ALA A 41 3.78 12.42 -10.22
CA ALA A 41 2.81 13.24 -10.95
C ALA A 41 1.37 12.98 -10.46
N GLU A 42 0.98 11.72 -10.25
CA GLU A 42 -0.34 11.37 -9.73
C GLU A 42 -0.53 11.86 -8.29
N LYS A 43 0.48 11.73 -7.41
CA LYS A 43 0.42 12.34 -6.06
C LYS A 43 0.18 13.83 -6.12
N ARG A 44 0.92 14.54 -6.99
CA ARG A 44 0.76 16.00 -7.17
C ARG A 44 -0.64 16.35 -7.65
N ARG A 45 -1.21 15.59 -8.58
CA ARG A 45 -2.58 15.77 -9.05
C ARG A 45 -3.58 15.58 -7.91
N LEU A 46 -3.45 14.52 -7.12
CA LEU A 46 -4.33 14.24 -5.98
C LEU A 46 -4.24 15.32 -4.89
N TYR A 47 -3.03 15.82 -4.59
CA TYR A 47 -2.86 16.96 -3.67
C TYR A 47 -3.48 18.26 -4.18
N ALA A 48 -3.50 18.47 -5.50
CA ALA A 48 -4.10 19.65 -6.10
C ALA A 48 -5.63 19.58 -6.14
N GLU A 49 -6.20 18.39 -6.40
CA GLU A 49 -7.63 18.22 -6.64
C GLU A 49 -8.43 17.82 -5.40
N ILE A 50 -7.90 16.93 -4.56
CA ILE A 50 -8.60 16.34 -3.41
C ILE A 50 -7.73 16.24 -2.15
N PRO A 51 -7.02 17.32 -1.76
CA PRO A 51 -6.06 17.33 -0.66
C PRO A 51 -6.62 16.75 0.64
N GLU A 52 -7.87 17.05 0.96
CA GLU A 52 -8.57 16.62 2.18
C GLU A 52 -8.87 15.11 2.24
N ARG A 53 -8.78 14.42 1.09
CA ARG A 53 -8.99 12.96 1.02
C ARG A 53 -7.68 12.18 1.11
N VAL A 54 -6.56 12.78 0.73
CA VAL A 54 -5.25 12.12 0.62
C VAL A 54 -4.26 12.56 1.68
N PHE A 55 -4.59 13.57 2.48
CA PHE A 55 -3.76 14.00 3.59
C PHE A 55 -4.56 14.34 4.84
N VAL A 56 -4.07 13.86 5.98
CA VAL A 56 -4.59 14.15 7.32
C VAL A 56 -3.44 14.28 8.31
N GLU A 57 -3.66 15.04 9.38
CA GLU A 57 -2.73 15.12 10.50
C GLU A 57 -3.42 15.61 11.78
N GLU A 58 -2.90 15.16 12.91
CA GLU A 58 -3.21 15.72 14.22
C GLU A 58 -2.21 16.83 14.59
N ASP A 59 -2.64 17.72 15.48
CA ASP A 59 -1.75 18.69 16.12
C ASP A 59 -0.58 18.00 16.82
N GLY A 60 0.60 18.63 16.78
CA GLY A 60 1.81 18.09 17.41
C GLY A 60 2.45 16.90 16.68
N THR A 61 2.02 16.57 15.46
CA THR A 61 2.69 15.53 14.65
C THR A 61 3.82 16.06 13.75
N ARG A 62 3.88 17.38 13.53
CA ARG A 62 4.85 18.04 12.63
C ARG A 62 6.33 17.66 12.89
N ALA A 63 6.74 17.50 14.15
CA ALA A 63 8.11 17.08 14.48
C ALA A 63 8.42 15.65 14.00
N ALA A 64 7.47 14.71 14.16
CA ALA A 64 7.62 13.35 13.65
C ALA A 64 7.55 13.31 12.11
N GLN A 65 6.71 14.15 11.50
CA GLN A 65 6.69 14.32 10.05
C GLN A 65 8.04 14.84 9.52
N GLN A 66 8.65 15.80 10.21
CA GLN A 66 9.95 16.35 9.87
C GLN A 66 11.05 15.29 9.99
N GLU A 67 11.02 14.46 11.04
CA GLU A 67 11.92 13.32 11.17
C GLU A 67 11.81 12.33 9.98
N VAL A 68 10.60 12.06 9.47
CA VAL A 68 10.42 11.24 8.27
C VAL A 68 11.09 11.89 7.05
N LEU A 69 10.87 13.18 6.84
CA LEU A 69 11.48 13.93 5.74
C LEU A 69 13.02 13.89 5.81
N GLU A 70 13.59 14.05 7.00
CA GLU A 70 15.04 14.00 7.22
C GLU A 70 15.61 12.59 6.98
N LEU A 71 14.94 11.55 7.47
CA LEU A 71 15.36 10.16 7.25
C LEU A 71 15.33 9.79 5.77
N LEU A 72 14.27 10.16 5.03
CA LEU A 72 14.22 9.97 3.59
C LEU A 72 15.24 10.84 2.86
N GLY A 73 15.44 12.07 3.32
CA GLY A 73 16.42 13.00 2.78
C GLY A 73 17.87 12.54 2.97
N ALA A 74 18.12 11.71 3.99
CA ALA A 74 19.38 11.01 4.17
C ALA A 74 19.49 9.77 3.27
N TYR A 75 18.46 8.92 3.31
CA TYR A 75 18.44 7.62 2.65
C TYR A 75 18.46 7.71 1.12
N LEU A 76 17.61 8.56 0.52
CA LEU A 76 17.37 8.53 -0.92
C LEU A 76 18.59 8.94 -1.75
N PRO A 77 19.31 10.03 -1.45
CA PRO A 77 20.51 10.39 -2.22
C PRO A 77 21.67 9.40 -2.02
N GLU A 78 21.74 8.73 -0.87
CA GLU A 78 22.74 7.68 -0.63
C GLU A 78 22.42 6.41 -1.43
N ARG A 79 21.15 6.00 -1.45
CA ARG A 79 20.71 4.75 -2.08
C ARG A 79 20.49 4.86 -3.59
N PHE A 80 20.05 6.02 -4.06
CA PHE A 80 19.64 6.30 -5.44
C PHE A 80 20.22 7.64 -5.94
N PRO A 81 21.56 7.83 -5.94
CA PRO A 81 22.21 9.12 -6.25
C PRO A 81 21.92 9.66 -7.67
N ASP A 82 21.58 8.77 -8.62
CA ASP A 82 21.22 9.15 -9.99
C ASP A 82 19.79 9.71 -10.10
N ILE A 83 18.93 9.39 -9.12
CA ILE A 83 17.52 9.75 -9.10
C ILE A 83 17.24 10.85 -8.07
N HIS A 84 17.90 10.81 -6.93
CA HIS A 84 17.70 11.73 -5.81
C HIS A 84 18.98 12.50 -5.51
N ARG A 85 18.94 13.83 -5.58
CA ARG A 85 20.10 14.68 -5.32
C ARG A 85 19.83 15.67 -4.20
N ARG A 86 20.88 16.04 -3.47
CA ARG A 86 20.81 17.13 -2.50
C ARG A 86 20.95 18.46 -3.26
N GLY A 87 19.96 19.32 -3.11
CA GLY A 87 19.98 20.73 -3.53
C GLY A 87 19.87 21.67 -2.34
N ASP A 88 19.83 22.97 -2.61
CA ASP A 88 19.82 24.02 -1.57
C ASP A 88 18.55 23.96 -0.70
N ALA A 89 17.43 23.50 -1.26
CA ALA A 89 16.13 23.42 -0.59
C ALA A 89 15.79 22.03 -0.04
N GLY A 90 16.75 21.08 -0.05
CA GLY A 90 16.54 19.70 0.39
C GLY A 90 16.81 18.68 -0.71
N VAL A 91 16.15 17.53 -0.64
CA VAL A 91 16.29 16.48 -1.66
C VAL A 91 15.38 16.74 -2.85
N GLU A 92 15.94 16.63 -4.05
CA GLU A 92 15.25 16.80 -5.32
C GLU A 92 15.24 15.47 -6.09
N VAL A 93 14.13 15.21 -6.80
CA VAL A 93 13.99 14.05 -7.68
C VAL A 93 14.29 14.48 -9.12
N MET A 94 15.29 13.86 -9.72
CA MET A 94 15.73 14.13 -11.09
C MET A 94 14.61 13.82 -12.09
N GLY A 95 14.41 14.73 -13.05
CA GLY A 95 13.39 14.59 -14.09
C GLY A 95 11.99 15.06 -13.69
N VAL A 96 11.79 15.44 -12.43
CA VAL A 96 10.55 16.09 -12.00
C VAL A 96 10.57 17.56 -12.43
N THR A 97 9.62 17.95 -13.29
CA THR A 97 9.47 19.34 -13.76
C THR A 97 8.33 20.05 -13.05
N GLY A 98 8.48 21.37 -12.86
CA GLY A 98 7.45 22.21 -12.26
C GLY A 98 7.32 22.05 -10.74
N ARG A 99 6.81 23.11 -10.09
CA ARG A 99 6.48 23.06 -8.68
C ARG A 99 5.13 22.38 -8.50
N PRO A 100 4.97 21.52 -7.48
CA PRO A 100 3.68 20.91 -7.20
C PRO A 100 2.69 21.99 -6.77
N THR A 101 1.47 21.95 -7.32
CA THR A 101 0.37 22.80 -6.86
C THR A 101 -0.20 22.17 -5.59
N ILE A 102 0.26 22.63 -4.44
CA ILE A 102 -0.18 22.16 -3.13
C ILE A 102 -0.87 23.33 -2.43
N PRO A 103 -2.07 23.14 -1.85
CA PRO A 103 -2.70 24.14 -1.01
C PRO A 103 -1.74 24.67 0.06
N SER A 104 -1.73 25.98 0.30
CA SER A 104 -0.73 26.64 1.16
C SER A 104 -0.70 26.10 2.59
N ASN A 105 -1.86 25.69 3.12
CA ASN A 105 -1.98 25.05 4.44
C ASN A 105 -1.29 23.68 4.50
N LEU A 106 -1.20 22.97 3.37
CA LEU A 106 -0.51 21.69 3.26
C LEU A 106 0.94 21.82 2.79
N ALA A 107 1.29 22.89 2.10
CA ALA A 107 2.65 23.11 1.61
C ALA A 107 3.68 23.21 2.77
N ALA A 108 3.24 23.58 3.97
CA ALA A 108 4.06 23.61 5.18
C ALA A 108 4.24 22.23 5.84
N ALA A 109 3.59 21.17 5.33
CA ALA A 109 3.60 19.85 5.93
C ALA A 109 4.85 19.03 5.54
N PRO A 110 5.72 18.67 6.49
CA PRO A 110 6.91 17.89 6.15
C PRO A 110 6.57 16.51 5.56
N LEU A 111 5.46 15.89 5.97
CA LEU A 111 5.04 14.58 5.45
C LEU A 111 4.54 14.67 3.99
N VAL A 112 4.00 15.81 3.58
CA VAL A 112 3.65 16.08 2.17
C VAL A 112 4.93 16.22 1.34
N ALA A 113 5.92 16.98 1.82
CA ALA A 113 7.21 17.07 1.14
C ALA A 113 7.89 15.70 1.03
N ALA A 114 7.87 14.91 2.12
CA ALA A 114 8.41 13.56 2.17
C ALA A 114 7.72 12.60 1.17
N SER A 115 6.38 12.65 1.08
CA SER A 115 5.62 11.77 0.20
C SER A 115 5.88 12.05 -1.28
N LEU A 116 6.32 13.27 -1.63
CA LEU A 116 6.68 13.67 -2.99
C LEU A 116 8.12 13.30 -3.38
N LEU A 117 8.87 12.60 -2.51
CA LEU A 117 10.18 12.03 -2.83
C LEU A 117 10.13 10.54 -3.19
N VAL A 118 9.04 9.85 -2.87
CA VAL A 118 8.94 8.38 -2.93
C VAL A 118 7.65 7.90 -3.60
N GLN A 119 7.58 6.63 -4.00
CA GLN A 119 6.38 6.03 -4.60
C GLN A 119 5.38 5.55 -3.54
N GLU A 120 5.84 5.33 -2.31
CA GLU A 120 5.10 4.86 -1.16
C GLU A 120 4.11 5.89 -0.62
N ASP A 121 2.94 5.43 -0.16
CA ASP A 121 2.15 6.18 0.81
C ASP A 121 2.82 6.14 2.19
N LEU A 122 2.67 7.21 2.97
CA LEU A 122 3.35 7.40 4.25
C LEU A 122 2.33 7.63 5.37
N ILE A 123 2.26 6.73 6.34
CA ILE A 123 1.31 6.79 7.47
C ILE A 123 2.10 6.82 8.78
N LEU A 124 1.81 7.79 9.64
CA LEU A 124 2.36 7.88 10.99
C LEU A 124 1.39 7.33 12.02
N MET A 125 1.88 6.35 12.77
CA MET A 125 1.17 5.71 13.85
C MET A 125 1.73 6.20 15.19
N ARG A 126 0.89 6.85 16.00
CA ARG A 126 1.27 7.38 17.32
C ARG A 126 0.60 6.60 18.43
N ARG A 127 1.32 6.40 19.53
CA ARG A 127 0.81 5.69 20.71
C ARG A 127 0.24 6.67 21.74
N ASP A 128 -0.95 6.37 22.26
CA ASP A 128 -1.52 7.00 23.46
C ASP A 128 -2.22 5.95 24.34
N ASP A 129 -3.11 6.38 25.23
CA ASP A 129 -3.86 5.54 26.16
C ASP A 129 -4.84 4.57 25.45
N SER A 130 -5.29 4.91 24.23
CA SER A 130 -6.11 4.05 23.37
C SER A 130 -5.29 3.03 22.56
N GLY A 131 -3.95 3.15 22.59
CA GLY A 131 -3.01 2.33 21.84
C GLY A 131 -2.41 3.07 20.64
N TRP A 132 -1.96 2.32 19.64
CA TRP A 132 -1.41 2.87 18.40
C TRP A 132 -2.54 3.29 17.47
N ARG A 133 -2.54 4.56 17.03
CA ARG A 133 -3.56 5.14 16.12
C ARG A 133 -2.93 5.85 14.93
N LEU A 134 -3.71 6.06 13.87
CA LEU A 134 -3.29 6.85 12.71
C LEU A 134 -3.31 8.35 13.04
N ALA A 135 -2.15 8.95 13.27
CA ALA A 135 -2.02 10.34 13.72
C ALA A 135 -1.66 11.32 12.59
N ALA A 136 -1.05 10.85 11.50
CA ALA A 136 -0.92 11.61 10.27
C ALA A 136 -0.76 10.66 9.09
N GLY A 137 -1.09 11.12 7.88
CA GLY A 137 -0.94 10.28 6.70
C GLY A 137 -0.98 11.06 5.40
N SER A 138 -0.12 10.65 4.47
CA SER A 138 -0.24 10.86 3.03
C SER A 138 -0.65 9.52 2.41
N LEU A 139 -1.90 9.40 1.97
CA LEU A 139 -2.46 8.20 1.35
C LEU A 139 -3.02 8.55 -0.03
N CYS A 140 -2.15 8.52 -1.02
CA CYS A 140 -2.50 8.80 -2.41
C CYS A 140 -2.94 7.53 -3.16
N PHE A 141 -2.54 6.34 -2.73
CA PHE A 141 -2.81 5.09 -3.44
C PHE A 141 -3.48 4.04 -2.55
N PRO A 142 -4.66 4.35 -1.95
CA PRO A 142 -5.39 3.41 -1.10
C PRO A 142 -5.80 2.14 -1.86
N SER A 143 -5.92 1.03 -1.12
CA SER A 143 -6.44 -0.24 -1.62
C SER A 143 -7.83 -0.53 -1.04
N SER A 144 -8.85 0.12 -1.59
CA SER A 144 -10.24 0.02 -1.14
C SER A 144 -10.46 0.45 0.32
N TRP A 145 -9.85 1.55 0.76
CA TRP A 145 -10.19 2.19 2.04
C TRP A 145 -9.97 3.71 1.97
N ALA A 146 -10.70 4.47 2.78
CA ALA A 146 -10.59 5.93 2.83
C ALA A 146 -9.75 6.39 4.04
N LEU A 147 -8.76 7.27 3.81
CA LEU A 147 -7.87 7.81 4.86
C LEU A 147 -8.67 8.47 5.99
N THR A 148 -9.62 9.33 5.62
CA THR A 148 -10.43 10.12 6.56
C THR A 148 -11.28 9.26 7.49
N GLU A 149 -11.71 8.08 7.05
CA GLU A 149 -12.48 7.15 7.89
C GLU A 149 -11.61 6.34 8.86
N LYS A 150 -10.29 6.35 8.67
CA LYS A 150 -9.30 5.65 9.51
C LYS A 150 -8.49 6.60 10.40
N PHE A 151 -8.49 7.88 10.07
CA PHE A 151 -7.79 8.92 10.82
C PHE A 151 -8.24 8.97 12.28
N GLY A 152 -7.27 9.11 13.19
CA GLY A 152 -7.47 9.15 14.65
C GLY A 152 -7.85 7.81 15.29
N LYS A 153 -8.18 6.77 14.51
CA LYS A 153 -8.63 5.49 15.06
C LYS A 153 -7.46 4.61 15.52
N PRO A 154 -7.62 3.87 16.64
CA PRO A 154 -6.64 2.88 17.06
C PRO A 154 -6.59 1.68 16.11
N LEU A 155 -5.47 0.96 16.11
CA LEU A 155 -5.18 -0.16 15.21
C LEU A 155 -6.32 -1.17 15.12
N GLN A 156 -6.93 -1.56 16.24
CA GLN A 156 -7.97 -2.59 16.23
C GLN A 156 -9.26 -2.10 15.54
N GLN A 157 -9.58 -0.81 15.64
CA GLN A 157 -10.72 -0.22 14.91
C GLN A 157 -10.40 0.00 13.43
N ILE A 158 -9.14 0.32 13.10
CA ILE A 158 -8.71 0.39 11.69
C ILE A 158 -8.92 -0.97 11.01
N HIS A 159 -8.54 -2.06 11.70
CA HIS A 159 -8.59 -3.45 11.23
C HIS A 159 -9.93 -4.15 11.46
N GLU A 160 -10.89 -3.54 12.14
CA GLU A 160 -12.24 -4.11 12.38
C GLU A 160 -12.90 -4.72 11.12
N PRO A 161 -12.84 -4.09 9.94
CA PRO A 161 -13.46 -4.65 8.75
C PRO A 161 -12.72 -5.87 8.15
N VAL A 162 -11.52 -6.19 8.64
CA VAL A 162 -10.72 -7.30 8.12
C VAL A 162 -11.15 -8.60 8.81
N PRO A 163 -11.63 -9.62 8.06
CA PRO A 163 -12.06 -10.90 8.62
C PRO A 163 -11.04 -11.52 9.58
N GLY A 164 -11.42 -11.68 10.84
CA GLY A 164 -10.58 -12.28 11.90
C GLY A 164 -9.64 -11.33 12.64
N PHE A 165 -9.65 -10.02 12.33
CA PHE A 165 -8.74 -9.03 12.91
C PHE A 165 -9.44 -7.90 13.70
N GLY A 166 -10.73 -8.05 13.99
CA GLY A 166 -11.47 -7.07 14.77
C GLY A 166 -11.09 -7.03 16.26
N PRO A 167 -11.60 -6.03 17.01
CA PRO A 167 -11.35 -5.91 18.44
C PRO A 167 -11.68 -7.19 19.22
N GLY A 168 -10.83 -7.54 20.19
CA GLY A 168 -10.99 -8.75 21.02
C GLY A 168 -10.54 -10.06 20.35
N THR A 169 -10.07 -10.00 19.11
CA THR A 169 -9.51 -11.18 18.42
C THR A 169 -8.02 -11.37 18.74
N ARG A 170 -7.56 -12.62 18.79
CA ARG A 170 -6.13 -12.95 18.98
C ARG A 170 -5.20 -12.24 17.97
N PRO A 171 -5.54 -12.13 16.67
CA PRO A 171 -4.72 -11.38 15.71
C PRO A 171 -4.62 -9.88 16.03
N ALA A 172 -5.72 -9.24 16.48
CA ALA A 172 -5.68 -7.83 16.89
C ALA A 172 -4.71 -7.60 18.05
N ASP A 173 -4.76 -8.46 19.07
CA ASP A 173 -3.82 -8.38 20.21
C ASP A 173 -2.37 -8.62 19.79
N LEU A 174 -2.14 -9.52 18.83
CA LEU A 174 -0.81 -9.81 18.32
C LEU A 174 -0.23 -8.61 17.55
N ILE A 175 -1.04 -7.93 16.72
CA ILE A 175 -0.63 -6.70 16.03
C ILE A 175 -0.21 -5.63 17.06
N ASN A 176 -1.00 -5.42 18.11
CA ASN A 176 -0.68 -4.44 19.16
C ASN A 176 0.66 -4.73 19.84
N ARG A 177 0.83 -5.96 20.35
CA ARG A 177 2.09 -6.36 21.00
C ARG A 177 3.29 -6.18 20.10
N MET A 178 3.11 -6.42 18.81
CA MET A 178 4.18 -6.31 17.85
C MET A 178 4.55 -4.85 17.56
N PHE A 179 3.58 -3.94 17.47
CA PHE A 179 3.86 -2.49 17.41
C PHE A 179 4.55 -2.00 18.69
N ASP A 180 4.11 -2.45 19.87
CA ASP A 180 4.79 -2.15 21.14
C ASP A 180 6.24 -2.66 21.17
N GLY A 181 6.48 -3.83 20.59
CA GLY A 181 7.78 -4.51 20.54
C GLY A 181 8.77 -4.02 19.47
N LEU A 182 8.38 -3.12 18.56
CA LEU A 182 9.32 -2.54 17.60
C LEU A 182 10.34 -1.65 18.34
N GLN A 183 11.63 -1.92 18.16
CA GLN A 183 12.75 -1.26 18.86
C GLN A 183 13.89 -0.93 17.89
N GLY A 184 13.58 -0.15 16.86
CA GLY A 184 14.58 0.37 15.90
C GLY A 184 14.78 -0.50 14.65
N GLN A 185 14.44 -1.79 14.70
CA GLN A 185 14.34 -2.63 13.51
C GLN A 185 13.15 -2.22 12.64
N ALA A 186 13.30 -2.40 11.32
CA ALA A 186 12.20 -2.33 10.39
C ALA A 186 11.74 -3.75 10.01
N VAL A 187 10.46 -3.89 9.69
CA VAL A 187 9.87 -5.14 9.21
C VAL A 187 9.08 -4.87 7.93
N GLU A 188 8.96 -5.88 7.09
CA GLU A 188 8.14 -5.82 5.89
C GLU A 188 7.17 -7.00 5.78
N ARG A 189 6.08 -6.78 5.06
CA ARG A 189 5.15 -7.82 4.62
C ARG A 189 4.59 -7.45 3.26
N TYR A 190 3.98 -8.44 2.62
CA TYR A 190 3.23 -8.23 1.39
C TYR A 190 1.74 -8.46 1.64
N ASN A 191 0.93 -7.68 0.93
CA ASN A 191 -0.48 -7.92 0.76
C ASN A 191 -0.78 -7.80 -0.74
N TRP A 192 -1.81 -8.48 -1.21
CA TRP A 192 -2.19 -8.38 -2.62
C TRP A 192 -3.70 -8.41 -2.80
N SER A 193 -4.17 -7.83 -3.89
CA SER A 193 -5.53 -7.94 -4.38
C SER A 193 -5.53 -7.95 -5.91
N ILE A 194 -6.69 -8.15 -6.50
CA ILE A 194 -6.91 -7.95 -7.93
C ILE A 194 -7.90 -6.80 -8.09
N GLN A 195 -7.63 -5.88 -9.00
CA GLN A 195 -8.51 -4.77 -9.34
C GLN A 195 -8.81 -4.73 -10.84
N SER A 196 -9.86 -3.99 -11.20
CA SER A 196 -10.15 -3.67 -12.59
C SER A 196 -9.50 -2.33 -12.93
N GLY A 197 -8.76 -2.29 -14.05
CA GLY A 197 -8.02 -1.11 -14.49
C GLY A 197 -6.77 -0.80 -13.67
N ASP A 198 -6.02 0.19 -14.14
CA ASP A 198 -4.69 0.58 -13.64
C ASP A 198 -4.70 1.81 -12.72
N ALA A 199 -5.86 2.21 -12.22
CA ALA A 199 -5.97 3.37 -11.33
C ALA A 199 -5.18 3.15 -10.02
N LEU A 200 -4.26 4.07 -9.72
CA LEU A 200 -3.47 4.05 -8.48
C LEU A 200 -4.31 4.51 -7.28
N TYR A 201 -5.08 5.60 -7.42
CA TYR A 201 -6.05 6.06 -6.41
C TYR A 201 -7.29 5.18 -6.45
N HIS A 202 -7.41 4.26 -5.49
CA HIS A 202 -8.49 3.27 -5.44
C HIS A 202 -9.17 3.20 -4.05
N PRO A 203 -9.77 4.31 -3.56
CA PRO A 203 -10.44 4.32 -2.26
C PRO A 203 -11.80 3.59 -2.30
N LEU A 204 -12.28 3.18 -1.13
CA LEU A 204 -13.71 2.92 -0.89
C LEU A 204 -14.03 3.33 0.55
N SER A 205 -15.15 4.02 0.73
CA SER A 205 -15.73 4.28 2.05
C SER A 205 -16.22 3.00 2.73
N ASN A 206 -16.52 3.07 4.03
CA ASN A 206 -17.13 1.97 4.77
C ASN A 206 -18.47 1.56 4.15
N VAL A 207 -19.27 2.53 3.73
CA VAL A 207 -20.59 2.29 3.12
C VAL A 207 -20.42 1.57 1.78
N GLU A 208 -19.55 2.06 0.90
CA GLU A 208 -19.30 1.42 -0.40
C GLU A 208 -18.72 0.01 -0.25
N ARG A 209 -17.89 -0.23 0.78
CA ARG A 209 -17.38 -1.58 1.06
C ARG A 209 -18.48 -2.53 1.52
N ILE A 210 -19.37 -2.07 2.40
CA ILE A 210 -20.51 -2.88 2.88
C ILE A 210 -21.46 -3.16 1.71
N ASP A 211 -21.76 -2.14 0.90
CA ASP A 211 -22.60 -2.30 -0.28
C ASP A 211 -21.98 -3.32 -1.24
N ARG A 212 -20.69 -3.16 -1.60
CA ARG A 212 -19.96 -4.11 -2.46
C ARG A 212 -19.97 -5.54 -1.91
N ALA A 213 -19.77 -5.71 -0.61
CA ALA A 213 -19.79 -7.03 0.05
C ALA A 213 -21.19 -7.67 0.02
N THR A 214 -22.24 -6.85 0.05
CA THR A 214 -23.64 -7.30 0.08
C THR A 214 -24.18 -7.58 -1.32
N SER A 215 -23.99 -6.65 -2.25
CA SER A 215 -24.48 -6.73 -3.63
C SER A 215 -23.59 -7.59 -4.52
N ARG A 216 -22.31 -7.80 -4.13
CA ARG A 216 -21.32 -8.62 -4.83
C ARG A 216 -21.33 -8.38 -6.34
N PRO A 217 -21.15 -7.14 -6.82
CA PRO A 217 -21.15 -6.88 -8.25
C PRO A 217 -19.92 -7.52 -8.90
N THR A 218 -20.01 -7.93 -10.16
CA THR A 218 -18.82 -8.23 -10.95
C THR A 218 -18.01 -6.94 -11.19
N ARG A 219 -16.70 -7.05 -11.07
CA ARG A 219 -15.73 -5.98 -11.39
C ARG A 219 -15.33 -5.98 -12.86
N PHE A 220 -15.73 -7.01 -13.60
CA PHE A 220 -15.38 -7.25 -15.00
C PHE A 220 -16.65 -7.57 -15.81
N PRO A 221 -17.57 -6.60 -15.96
CA PRO A 221 -18.87 -6.82 -16.60
C PRO A 221 -18.76 -7.20 -18.08
N ASP A 222 -17.72 -6.74 -18.78
CA ASP A 222 -17.51 -6.99 -20.22
C ASP A 222 -16.98 -8.39 -20.54
N GLY A 223 -16.90 -9.28 -19.54
CA GLY A 223 -16.49 -10.68 -19.75
C GLY A 223 -14.97 -10.91 -19.75
N ASP A 224 -14.17 -9.98 -20.27
CA ASP A 224 -12.72 -10.14 -20.41
C ASP A 224 -11.93 -9.76 -19.15
N VAL A 225 -11.92 -10.69 -18.18
CA VAL A 225 -11.13 -10.55 -16.95
C VAL A 225 -9.64 -10.38 -17.25
N LYS A 226 -9.10 -11.07 -18.26
CA LYS A 226 -7.66 -11.07 -18.54
C LYS A 226 -7.20 -9.71 -19.07
N ALA A 227 -8.01 -9.04 -19.89
CA ALA A 227 -7.69 -7.72 -20.42
C ALA A 227 -7.73 -6.61 -19.38
N HIS A 228 -8.60 -6.72 -18.37
CA HIS A 228 -8.88 -5.64 -17.42
C HIS A 228 -8.36 -5.89 -16.00
N ALA A 229 -7.99 -7.11 -15.65
CA ALA A 229 -7.49 -7.42 -14.31
C ALA A 229 -6.04 -6.93 -14.14
N PHE A 230 -5.82 -6.20 -13.05
CA PHE A 230 -4.52 -5.80 -12.56
C PHE A 230 -4.28 -6.42 -11.19
N ILE A 231 -3.09 -7.00 -11.04
CA ILE A 231 -2.57 -7.48 -9.77
C ILE A 231 -2.07 -6.25 -9.01
N ARG A 232 -2.66 -5.97 -7.85
CA ARG A 232 -2.24 -4.89 -6.96
C ARG A 232 -1.49 -5.48 -5.79
N VAL A 233 -0.19 -5.30 -5.73
CA VAL A 233 0.66 -5.72 -4.61
C VAL A 233 1.00 -4.51 -3.75
N GLU A 234 0.79 -4.65 -2.45
CA GLU A 234 1.26 -3.73 -1.42
C GLU A 234 2.51 -4.32 -0.79
N ARG A 235 3.65 -3.66 -0.97
CA ARG A 235 4.80 -3.85 -0.08
C ARG A 235 4.67 -2.88 1.09
N GLN A 236 4.52 -3.45 2.27
CA GLN A 236 4.22 -2.75 3.51
C GLN A 236 5.42 -2.80 4.42
N THR A 237 5.93 -1.64 4.87
CA THR A 237 7.03 -1.60 5.86
C THR A 237 6.60 -0.88 7.13
N LEU A 238 7.08 -1.35 8.28
CA LEU A 238 6.89 -0.71 9.59
C LEU A 238 8.25 -0.44 10.21
N ARG A 239 8.50 0.81 10.59
CA ARG A 239 9.73 1.24 11.26
C ARG A 239 9.39 2.19 12.40
N LYS A 240 9.93 1.92 13.59
CA LYS A 240 9.87 2.88 14.69
C LYS A 240 10.88 4.00 14.47
N LEU A 241 10.40 5.23 14.53
CA LEU A 241 11.19 6.43 14.35
C LEU A 241 12.13 6.66 15.56
N PRO A 242 13.43 6.95 15.34
CA PRO A 242 14.40 7.10 16.42
C PRO A 242 14.05 8.15 17.49
N ALA A 243 13.64 9.35 17.07
CA ALA A 243 13.42 10.51 17.94
C ALA A 243 11.98 10.59 18.44
N SER A 244 10.99 10.62 17.55
CA SER A 244 9.57 10.75 17.93
C SER A 244 9.00 9.49 18.57
N ARG A 245 9.61 8.32 18.30
CA ARG A 245 9.12 6.98 18.71
C ARG A 245 7.77 6.59 18.10
N ASP A 246 7.21 7.41 17.21
CA ASP A 246 6.10 7.05 16.34
C ASP A 246 6.53 5.90 15.40
N ILE A 247 5.57 5.19 14.84
CA ILE A 247 5.83 4.16 13.82
C ILE A 247 5.47 4.72 12.46
N LEU A 248 6.44 4.75 11.55
CA LEU A 248 6.19 5.01 10.15
C LEU A 248 5.77 3.69 9.48
N PHE A 249 4.59 3.72 8.87
CA PHE A 249 4.06 2.68 8.01
C PHE A 249 4.11 3.16 6.56
N THR A 250 4.90 2.48 5.72
CA THR A 250 4.97 2.79 4.28
C THR A 250 4.24 1.75 3.46
N ILE A 251 3.60 2.17 2.36
CA ILE A 251 2.82 1.31 1.47
C ILE A 251 3.24 1.57 0.02
N ARG A 252 4.08 0.71 -0.57
CA ARG A 252 4.44 0.76 -1.99
C ARG A 252 3.42 -0.06 -2.79
N ILE A 253 2.76 0.58 -3.75
CA ILE A 253 1.80 -0.08 -4.66
C ILE A 253 2.48 -0.47 -5.97
N HIS A 254 2.67 -1.77 -6.17
CA HIS A 254 3.02 -2.35 -7.47
C HIS A 254 1.74 -2.77 -8.19
N LEU A 255 1.59 -2.35 -9.45
CA LEU A 255 0.38 -2.57 -10.22
C LEU A 255 0.74 -3.15 -11.59
N ASP A 256 0.41 -4.42 -11.78
CA ASP A 256 0.80 -5.20 -12.94
C ASP A 256 -0.44 -5.76 -13.66
N PRO A 257 -0.57 -5.64 -14.98
CA PRO A 257 -1.64 -6.31 -15.70
C PRO A 257 -1.53 -7.83 -15.48
N LEU A 258 -2.64 -8.51 -15.18
CA LEU A 258 -2.65 -9.98 -14.98
C LEU A 258 -2.03 -10.73 -16.17
N ALA A 259 -2.23 -10.20 -17.38
CA ALA A 259 -1.66 -10.73 -18.61
C ALA A 259 -0.12 -10.79 -18.62
N VAL A 260 0.58 -10.02 -17.80
CA VAL A 260 2.05 -10.04 -17.72
C VAL A 260 2.58 -11.38 -17.24
N LEU A 261 1.80 -12.14 -16.45
CA LEU A 261 2.20 -13.45 -15.93
C LEU A 261 2.52 -14.46 -17.04
N ALA A 262 1.90 -14.31 -18.21
CA ALA A 262 2.16 -15.19 -19.37
C ALA A 262 3.61 -15.12 -19.86
N ARG A 263 4.34 -14.05 -19.52
CA ARG A 263 5.76 -13.83 -19.86
C ARG A 263 6.72 -14.29 -18.75
N HIS A 264 6.21 -14.65 -17.58
CA HIS A 264 7.05 -15.06 -16.45
C HIS A 264 7.70 -16.42 -16.72
N PRO A 265 9.02 -16.61 -16.45
CA PRO A 265 9.67 -17.90 -16.62
C PRO A 265 8.97 -19.03 -15.86
N ASP A 266 8.58 -18.75 -14.61
CA ASP A 266 7.86 -19.72 -13.74
C ASP A 266 6.33 -19.62 -13.84
N ARG A 267 5.79 -19.19 -14.99
CA ARG A 267 4.33 -18.93 -15.16
C ARG A 267 3.44 -20.10 -14.71
N ALA A 268 3.86 -21.34 -14.95
CA ALA A 268 3.09 -22.53 -14.57
C ALA A 268 2.82 -22.57 -13.06
N THR A 269 3.91 -22.54 -12.29
CA THR A 269 3.91 -22.60 -10.83
C THR A 269 3.23 -21.36 -10.24
N LEU A 270 3.57 -20.19 -10.77
CA LEU A 270 3.05 -18.92 -10.27
C LEU A 270 1.54 -18.82 -10.45
N ALA A 271 1.03 -19.13 -11.64
CA ALA A 271 -0.41 -19.07 -11.92
C ALA A 271 -1.19 -20.14 -11.14
N ALA A 272 -0.65 -21.36 -11.02
CA ALA A 272 -1.27 -22.42 -10.22
C ALA A 272 -1.34 -22.06 -8.73
N SER A 273 -0.27 -21.52 -8.16
CA SER A 273 -0.26 -21.04 -6.77
C SER A 273 -1.28 -19.91 -6.57
N PHE A 274 -1.32 -18.95 -7.50
CA PHE A 274 -2.25 -17.83 -7.41
C PHE A 274 -3.71 -18.31 -7.44
N ALA A 275 -4.04 -19.25 -8.33
CA ALA A 275 -5.35 -19.88 -8.39
C ALA A 275 -5.71 -20.58 -7.07
N ALA A 276 -4.78 -21.37 -6.52
CA ALA A 276 -4.98 -22.06 -5.24
C ALA A 276 -5.18 -21.09 -4.07
N GLN A 277 -4.48 -19.95 -4.04
CA GLN A 277 -4.70 -18.93 -3.01
C GLN A 277 -6.07 -18.28 -3.12
N LEU A 278 -6.58 -18.03 -4.33
CA LEU A 278 -7.94 -17.51 -4.54
C LEU A 278 -8.99 -18.53 -4.13
N GLU A 279 -8.76 -19.82 -4.42
CA GLU A 279 -9.65 -20.92 -4.03
C GLU A 279 -9.73 -21.09 -2.50
N ALA A 280 -8.62 -20.86 -1.80
CA ALA A 280 -8.54 -20.98 -0.35
C ALA A 280 -9.23 -19.83 0.43
N LEU A 281 -9.67 -18.76 -0.23
CA LEU A 281 -10.36 -17.66 0.44
C LEU A 281 -11.80 -18.06 0.80
N ASP A 282 -12.15 -17.83 2.07
CA ASP A 282 -13.54 -17.96 2.51
C ASP A 282 -14.41 -16.79 1.99
N ILE A 283 -15.73 -16.91 2.18
CA ILE A 283 -16.68 -15.93 1.66
C ILE A 283 -16.48 -14.53 2.27
N ALA A 284 -16.14 -14.43 3.54
CA ALA A 284 -15.93 -13.14 4.20
C ALA A 284 -14.65 -12.46 3.68
N GLN A 285 -13.61 -13.24 3.42
CA GLN A 285 -12.36 -12.79 2.82
C GLN A 285 -12.54 -12.35 1.36
N LEU A 286 -13.33 -13.09 0.58
CA LEU A 286 -13.70 -12.72 -0.79
C LEU A 286 -14.54 -11.43 -0.82
N ASP A 287 -15.53 -11.31 0.06
CA ASP A 287 -16.36 -10.11 0.18
C ASP A 287 -15.51 -8.89 0.59
N TYR A 288 -14.61 -9.06 1.56
CA TYR A 288 -13.67 -8.03 1.97
C TYR A 288 -12.78 -7.55 0.82
N LYS A 289 -12.23 -8.48 0.02
CA LYS A 289 -11.41 -8.16 -1.16
C LYS A 289 -12.23 -7.72 -2.38
N GLY A 290 -13.55 -7.88 -2.34
CA GLY A 290 -14.45 -7.60 -3.47
C GLY A 290 -14.22 -8.53 -4.65
N LEU A 291 -14.01 -9.83 -4.40
CA LEU A 291 -13.68 -10.83 -5.43
C LEU A 291 -14.74 -11.92 -5.58
N THR A 292 -15.79 -11.93 -4.76
CA THR A 292 -16.76 -13.02 -4.66
C THR A 292 -17.35 -13.44 -6.02
N SER A 293 -17.82 -12.48 -6.81
CA SER A 293 -18.48 -12.76 -8.10
C SER A 293 -17.51 -13.05 -9.25
N ASP A 294 -16.23 -12.76 -9.09
CA ASP A 294 -15.23 -12.94 -10.15
C ASP A 294 -14.20 -14.02 -9.84
N ARG A 295 -14.21 -14.60 -8.63
CA ARG A 295 -13.23 -15.58 -8.16
C ARG A 295 -13.06 -16.73 -9.16
N ASP A 296 -14.15 -17.37 -9.55
CA ASP A 296 -14.09 -18.59 -10.37
C ASP A 296 -13.62 -18.26 -11.80
N ARG A 297 -13.96 -17.07 -12.32
CA ARG A 297 -13.45 -16.58 -13.62
C ARG A 297 -11.95 -16.28 -13.56
N LEU A 298 -11.47 -15.67 -12.47
CA LEU A 298 -10.05 -15.41 -12.24
C LEU A 298 -9.26 -16.72 -12.11
N ILE A 299 -9.77 -17.69 -11.35
CA ILE A 299 -9.18 -19.03 -11.22
C ILE A 299 -9.11 -19.73 -12.59
N ALA A 300 -10.17 -19.66 -13.40
CA ALA A 300 -10.16 -20.25 -14.74
C ALA A 300 -9.08 -19.65 -15.64
N VAL A 301 -8.91 -18.32 -15.64
CA VAL A 301 -7.85 -17.63 -16.39
C VAL A 301 -6.46 -18.09 -15.92
N LEU A 302 -6.23 -18.14 -14.61
CA LEU A 302 -4.95 -18.56 -14.03
C LEU A 302 -4.63 -20.03 -14.33
N ASN A 303 -5.62 -20.92 -14.21
CA ASN A 303 -5.45 -22.34 -14.54
C ASN A 303 -5.15 -22.56 -16.02
N HIS A 304 -5.70 -21.74 -16.91
CA HIS A 304 -5.35 -21.78 -18.33
C HIS A 304 -3.90 -21.33 -18.56
N MET A 305 -3.47 -20.22 -17.94
CA MET A 305 -2.07 -19.77 -17.97
C MET A 305 -1.10 -20.83 -17.44
N ALA A 306 -1.51 -21.60 -16.43
CA ALA A 306 -0.67 -22.65 -15.85
C ALA A 306 -0.49 -23.87 -16.78
N LYS A 307 -1.49 -24.17 -17.62
CA LYS A 307 -1.49 -25.32 -18.55
C LYS A 307 -0.83 -25.01 -19.89
N ASP A 308 -0.93 -23.77 -20.34
CA ASP A 308 -0.30 -23.29 -21.59
C ASP A 308 1.21 -23.04 -21.42
N ALA A 309 1.78 -23.50 -20.31
CA ALA A 309 3.08 -23.12 -19.80
C ALA A 309 4.25 -23.91 -20.37
#